data_AF-A0A497M4Y1-F1
#
_entry.id   AF-A0A497M4Y1-F1
#
_cell.length_a   1.000
_cell.length_b   1.000
_cell.length_c   1.000
_cell.angle_alpha   90.00
_cell.angle_beta   90.00
_cell.angle_gamma   90.00
#
_symmetry.space_group_name_H-M   'P 1'
#
loop_
_entity.id
_entity.type
_entity.pdbx_description
1 polymer ?
#
loop_
_entity_poly.entity_id
_entity_poly.type
_entity_poly.pdbx_seq_one_letter_code
_entity_poly.pdbx_strand_id
1 'polypeptide(L)'
;MELRKYETGEKLVTVTQGLQHIERFNKEITCSGTWGEPPVLTEGIDAVVKVKAGEEIEVWTLDNTGHRMEQIPVMEEDGYRVFTISHSYKTIWYEITLEE
;
A
#
# COMPACT_ATOMS: atom_id res chain seq x y z
N MET A 1 -7.03 7.78 12.55
CA MET A 1 -5.96 8.14 11.59
C MET A 1 -6.14 9.58 11.18
N GLU A 2 -5.07 10.35 10.95
CA GLU A 2 -5.17 11.70 10.36
C GLU A 2 -4.39 11.76 9.05
N LEU A 3 -5.03 12.29 8.01
CA LEU A 3 -4.35 12.62 6.75
C LEU A 3 -3.91 14.08 6.80
N ARG A 4 -2.69 14.33 6.37
CA ARG A 4 -2.03 15.64 6.39
C ARG A 4 -1.40 15.94 5.04
N LYS A 5 -1.25 17.22 4.70
CA LYS A 5 -0.43 17.65 3.56
C LYS A 5 1.02 17.24 3.81
N TYR A 6 1.66 16.62 2.83
CA TYR A 6 3.03 16.11 2.98
C TYR A 6 4.03 17.22 3.34
N GLU A 7 4.00 18.34 2.60
CA GLU A 7 4.96 19.43 2.74
C GLU A 7 4.85 20.19 4.07
N THR A 8 3.63 20.42 4.56
CA THR A 8 3.37 21.34 5.68
C THR A 8 2.95 20.64 6.97
N GLY A 9 2.54 19.37 6.89
CA GLY A 9 1.94 18.64 8.02
C GLY A 9 0.55 19.15 8.41
N GLU A 10 -0.04 20.07 7.64
CA GLU A 10 -1.39 20.59 7.87
C GLU A 10 -2.42 19.47 7.76
N LYS A 11 -3.31 19.35 8.74
CA LYS A 11 -4.34 18.31 8.76
C LYS A 11 -5.40 18.55 7.69
N LEU A 12 -5.61 17.55 6.85
CA LEU A 12 -6.65 17.52 5.81
C LEU A 12 -7.94 16.91 6.35
N VAL A 13 -7.86 15.74 7.00
CA VAL A 13 -9.03 15.04 7.54
C VAL A 13 -8.64 14.10 8.66
N THR A 14 -9.53 13.95 9.66
CA THR A 14 -9.45 12.88 10.64
C THR A 14 -10.34 11.73 10.17
N VAL A 15 -9.72 10.59 9.86
CA VAL A 15 -10.42 9.38 9.42
C VAL A 15 -10.96 8.64 10.63
N THR A 16 -12.29 8.46 10.64
CA THR A 16 -13.06 7.77 11.68
C THR A 16 -14.02 6.75 11.04
N GLN A 17 -14.55 5.81 11.82
CA GLN A 17 -15.51 4.80 11.33
C GLN A 17 -16.79 5.41 10.75
N GLY A 18 -17.19 6.61 11.20
CA GLY A 18 -18.40 7.30 10.73
C GLY A 18 -18.17 8.24 9.55
N LEU A 19 -16.97 8.28 8.97
CA LEU A 19 -16.66 9.18 7.87
C LEU A 19 -17.38 8.74 6.59
N GLN A 20 -18.31 9.56 6.09
CA GLN A 20 -19.10 9.25 4.90
C GLN A 20 -18.60 9.95 3.63
N HIS A 21 -17.79 10.99 3.78
CA HIS A 21 -17.31 11.79 2.65
C HIS A 21 -15.88 12.24 2.88
N ILE A 22 -15.07 12.19 1.82
CA ILE A 22 -13.72 12.75 1.77
C ILE A 22 -13.64 13.60 0.50
N GLU A 23 -13.19 14.84 0.64
CA GLU A 23 -12.96 15.69 -0.51
C GLU A 23 -11.75 15.19 -1.32
N ARG A 24 -11.85 15.28 -2.63
CA ARG A 24 -10.75 14.90 -3.51
C ARG A 24 -9.56 15.85 -3.31
N PHE A 25 -8.41 15.28 -2.96
CA PHE A 25 -7.15 16.01 -2.82
C PHE A 25 -6.11 15.43 -3.78
N ASN A 26 -5.65 16.25 -4.75
CA ASN A 26 -4.78 15.82 -5.85
C ASN A 26 -3.29 16.17 -5.60
N LYS A 27 -2.83 16.12 -4.34
CA LYS A 27 -1.43 16.35 -3.98
C LYS A 27 -0.96 15.27 -3.00
N GLU A 28 0.34 15.28 -2.71
CA GLU A 28 0.95 14.36 -1.76
C GLU A 28 0.36 14.51 -0.35
N ILE A 29 0.07 13.36 0.27
CA ILE A 29 -0.47 13.26 1.63
C ILE A 29 0.43 12.37 2.48
N THR A 30 0.36 12.57 3.80
CA THR A 30 1.04 11.73 4.78
C THR A 30 0.16 11.55 6.01
N CYS A 31 0.38 10.47 6.75
CA CYS A 31 -0.19 10.31 8.08
C CYS A 31 0.71 10.92 9.17
N SER A 32 1.96 11.30 8.87
CA SER A 32 2.96 11.76 9.86
C SER A 32 3.00 10.89 11.14
N GLY A 33 2.87 9.56 11.00
CA GLY A 33 2.83 8.61 12.12
C GLY A 33 1.45 8.44 12.79
N THR A 34 0.44 9.23 12.43
CA THR A 34 -0.93 9.15 12.99
C THR A 34 -1.81 8.13 12.25
N TRP A 35 -1.33 6.89 12.15
CA TRP A 35 -2.01 5.79 11.44
C TRP A 35 -3.32 5.32 12.10
N GLY A 36 -3.65 5.85 13.27
CA GLY A 36 -4.78 5.40 14.10
C GLY A 36 -4.28 4.77 15.39
N GLU A 37 -5.22 4.27 16.19
CA GLU A 37 -4.93 3.55 17.42
C GLU A 37 -5.31 2.07 17.26
N PRO A 38 -4.56 1.13 17.85
CA PRO A 38 -4.94 -0.27 17.86
C PRO A 38 -6.23 -0.50 18.68
N PRO A 39 -6.98 -1.59 18.39
CA PRO A 39 -6.71 -2.56 17.32
C PRO A 39 -7.18 -2.03 15.96
N VAL A 40 -6.30 -2.12 14.95
CA VAL A 40 -6.72 -1.92 13.57
C VAL A 40 -7.24 -3.26 13.05
N LEU A 41 -8.49 -3.29 12.58
CA LEU A 41 -9.01 -4.45 11.87
C LEU A 41 -8.54 -4.34 10.41
N THR A 42 -7.60 -5.19 10.03
CA THR A 42 -7.13 -5.35 8.66
C THR A 42 -7.49 -6.73 8.16
N GLU A 43 -8.26 -6.78 7.08
CA GLU A 43 -8.59 -8.03 6.39
C GLU A 43 -7.53 -8.27 5.32
N GLY A 44 -6.78 -9.37 5.47
CA GLY A 44 -5.90 -9.83 4.40
C GLY A 44 -6.75 -10.34 3.25
N ILE A 45 -6.61 -9.74 2.07
CA ILE A 45 -7.30 -10.19 0.86
C ILE A 45 -6.35 -11.05 0.03
N ASP A 46 -6.91 -12.11 -0.57
CA ASP A 46 -6.23 -12.84 -1.64
C ASP A 46 -6.62 -12.23 -2.98
N ALA A 47 -5.64 -11.79 -3.74
CA ALA A 47 -5.88 -11.18 -5.05
C ALA A 47 -4.70 -11.39 -6.01
N VAL A 48 -5.01 -11.41 -7.30
CA VAL A 48 -4.02 -11.36 -8.37
C VAL A 48 -3.88 -9.91 -8.83
N VAL A 49 -2.66 -9.39 -8.78
CA VAL A 49 -2.33 -8.04 -9.24
C VAL A 49 -1.66 -8.15 -10.61
N LYS A 50 -2.17 -7.39 -11.58
CA LYS A 50 -1.61 -7.28 -12.93
C LYS A 50 -1.11 -5.86 -13.16
N VAL A 51 0.18 -5.71 -13.40
CA VAL A 51 0.84 -4.41 -13.62
C VAL A 51 1.35 -4.35 -15.05
N LYS A 52 0.98 -3.30 -15.77
CA LYS A 52 1.52 -3.05 -17.11
C LYS A 52 2.84 -2.29 -16.97
N ALA A 53 3.95 -3.01 -16.99
CA ALA A 53 5.29 -2.46 -16.95
C ALA A 53 6.02 -2.80 -18.26
N GLY A 54 6.84 -1.88 -18.77
CA GLY A 54 7.65 -2.10 -19.98
C GLY A 54 8.96 -2.86 -19.71
N GLU A 55 9.23 -3.18 -18.45
CA GLU A 55 10.45 -3.76 -17.91
C GLU A 55 10.10 -4.79 -16.84
N GLU A 56 11.09 -5.52 -16.34
CA GLU A 56 10.91 -6.46 -15.22
C GLU A 56 10.70 -5.68 -13.92
N ILE A 57 9.95 -6.29 -13.00
CA ILE A 57 9.68 -5.71 -11.69
C ILE A 57 10.01 -6.71 -10.60
N GLU A 58 10.42 -6.18 -9.46
CA GLU A 58 10.46 -6.93 -8.21
C GLU A 58 9.29 -6.55 -7.33
N VAL A 59 8.76 -7.52 -6.59
CA VAL A 59 7.70 -7.29 -5.62
C VAL A 59 8.14 -7.84 -4.27
N TRP A 60 7.98 -7.04 -3.22
CA TRP A 60 8.39 -7.38 -1.87
C TRP A 60 7.23 -7.20 -0.89
N THR A 61 7.07 -8.15 0.03
CA THR A 61 6.27 -7.93 1.25
C THR A 61 7.01 -7.00 2.20
N LEU A 62 6.29 -6.14 2.91
CA LEU A 62 6.88 -5.25 3.92
C LEU A 62 6.35 -5.57 5.32
N ASP A 63 7.16 -5.30 6.35
CA ASP A 63 6.71 -5.28 7.73
C ASP A 63 5.94 -3.99 8.08
N ASN A 64 5.50 -3.84 9.33
CA ASN A 64 4.76 -2.66 9.79
C ASN A 64 5.61 -1.38 9.89
N THR A 65 6.91 -1.45 9.62
CA THR A 65 7.84 -0.32 9.57
C THR A 65 8.24 0.05 8.13
N GLY A 66 7.84 -0.77 7.15
CA GLY A 66 8.17 -0.59 5.74
C GLY A 66 9.45 -1.30 5.31
N HIS A 67 10.04 -2.16 6.14
CA HIS A 67 11.20 -2.97 5.74
C HIS A 67 10.77 -4.18 4.91
N ARG A 68 11.53 -4.47 3.84
CA ARG A 68 11.35 -5.66 3.00
C ARG A 68 11.50 -6.93 3.83
N MET A 69 10.62 -7.91 3.62
CA MET A 69 10.67 -9.23 4.26
C MET A 69 10.94 -10.34 3.26
N GLU A 70 9.93 -10.71 2.46
CA GLU A 70 9.96 -11.80 1.49
C GLU A 70 9.67 -11.26 0.09
N GLN A 71 10.45 -11.68 -0.90
CA GLN A 71 10.23 -11.36 -2.32
C GLN A 71 9.13 -12.26 -2.90
N ILE A 72 8.21 -11.66 -3.65
CA ILE A 72 7.09 -12.35 -4.28
C ILE A 72 7.45 -12.70 -5.72
N PRO A 73 7.21 -13.94 -6.16
CA PRO A 73 7.38 -14.33 -7.55
C PRO A 73 6.50 -13.50 -8.49
N VAL A 74 7.11 -12.98 -9.55
CA VAL A 74 6.43 -12.25 -10.62
C VAL A 74 6.48 -13.09 -11.90
N MET A 75 5.36 -13.19 -12.59
CA MET A 75 5.23 -13.87 -13.88
C MET A 75 4.84 -12.87 -14.96
N GLU A 76 5.13 -13.18 -16.22
CA GLU A 76 4.61 -12.42 -17.37
C GLU A 76 3.41 -13.13 -17.99
N GLU A 77 2.31 -12.41 -18.19
CA GLU A 77 1.09 -12.91 -18.86
C GLU A 77 0.48 -11.77 -19.70
N ASP A 78 0.25 -12.00 -21.00
CA ASP A 78 -0.38 -11.03 -21.91
C ASP A 78 0.24 -9.61 -21.89
N GLY A 79 1.56 -9.51 -21.67
CA GLY A 79 2.27 -8.23 -21.56
C GLY A 79 2.05 -7.51 -20.23
N TYR A 80 1.61 -8.22 -19.19
CA TYR A 80 1.54 -7.76 -17.81
C TYR A 80 2.50 -8.54 -16.93
N ARG A 81 3.04 -7.85 -15.92
CA ARG A 81 3.69 -8.46 -14.76
C ARG A 81 2.62 -8.84 -13.75
N VAL A 82 2.55 -10.11 -13.39
CA VAL A 82 1.48 -10.72 -12.61
C VAL A 82 2.05 -11.36 -11.36
N PHE A 83 1.49 -11.00 -10.20
CA PHE A 83 1.83 -11.60 -8.91
C PHE A 83 0.59 -11.72 -8.04
N THR A 84 0.70 -12.53 -6.98
CA THR A 84 -0.41 -12.77 -6.05
C THR A 84 -0.10 -12.13 -4.70
N ILE A 85 -1.05 -11.36 -4.18
CA ILE A 85 -1.06 -10.97 -2.77
C ILE A 85 -1.95 -11.95 -2.02
N SER A 86 -1.56 -12.29 -0.79
CA SER A 86 -2.32 -13.21 0.05
C SER A 86 -2.23 -12.84 1.51
N HIS A 87 -3.31 -13.15 2.24
CA HIS A 87 -3.32 -13.06 3.70
C HIS A 87 -2.22 -13.93 4.35
N SER A 88 -1.72 -14.97 3.66
CA SER A 88 -0.66 -15.85 4.19
C SER A 88 0.63 -15.12 4.50
N TYR A 89 0.92 -14.03 3.79
CA TYR A 89 2.10 -13.19 4.02
C TYR A 89 2.00 -12.35 5.30
N LYS A 90 0.85 -12.34 5.97
CA LYS A 90 0.61 -11.62 7.25
C LYS A 90 0.98 -10.14 7.18
N THR A 91 0.86 -9.54 6.00
CA THR A 91 1.07 -8.12 5.77
C THR A 91 -0.01 -7.58 4.83
N ILE A 92 -0.23 -6.27 4.92
CA ILE A 92 -1.04 -5.49 3.97
C ILE A 92 -0.18 -4.53 3.14
N TRP A 93 1.15 -4.60 3.31
CA TRP A 93 2.11 -3.68 2.73
C TRP A 93 2.99 -4.42 1.73
N TYR A 94 3.04 -3.89 0.50
CA TYR A 94 3.80 -4.45 -0.60
C TYR A 94 4.53 -3.31 -1.33
N GLU A 95 5.76 -3.57 -1.74
CA GLU A 95 6.56 -2.66 -2.56
C GLU A 95 6.75 -3.26 -3.94
N ILE A 96 6.65 -2.41 -4.97
CA ILE A 96 6.98 -2.76 -6.36
C ILE A 96 8.11 -1.85 -6.79
N THR A 97 9.21 -2.43 -7.25
CA THR A 97 10.34 -1.69 -7.83
C THR A 97 10.66 -2.20 -9.22
N LEU A 98 11.30 -1.37 -10.02
CA LEU A 98 11.93 -1.82 -11.26
C LEU A 98 13.13 -2.69 -10.89
N GLU A 99 13.39 -3.75 -11.65
CA GLU A 99 14.63 -4.52 -11.49
C GLU A 99 15.84 -3.64 -11.88
N GLU A 100 16.89 -3.61 -11.06
CA GLU A 100 18.12 -2.84 -11.35
C GLU A 100 19.02 -3.51 -12.39
#